data_AF-A0A2D8VHQ4-F1
#
_entry.id   AF-A0A2D8VHQ4-F1
#
_cell.length_a   1.000
_cell.length_b   1.000
_cell.length_c   1.000
_cell.angle_alpha   90.00
_cell.angle_beta   90.00
_cell.angle_gamma   90.00
#
_symmetry.space_group_name_H-M   'P 1'
#
loop_
_entity.id
_entity.type
_entity.pdbx_description
1 polymer ?
#
loop_
_entity_poly.entity_id
_entity_poly.type
_entity_poly.pdbx_seq_one_letter_code
_entity_poly.pdbx_strand_id
1 'polypeptide(L)' 'MSIGLTQILVVLVIVLLLFGSKRIRSLGSDLGKAFTGFKKEIKNNDPDRDS' A
#
# COMPACT_ATOMS: atom_id res chain seq x y z
N MET A 1 5.96 -6.46 -26.33
CA MET A 1 6.16 -6.84 -24.91
C MET A 1 5.42 -5.83 -24.07
N SER A 2 4.24 -6.21 -23.57
CA SER A 2 3.47 -5.41 -22.62
C SER A 2 4.22 -5.36 -21.29
N ILE A 3 4.26 -4.20 -20.64
CA ILE A 3 4.70 -4.07 -19.25
C ILE A 3 3.68 -4.82 -18.39
N GLY A 4 3.91 -6.13 -18.24
CA GLY A 4 3.04 -7.03 -17.49
C GLY A 4 3.31 -6.97 -16.01
N LEU A 5 2.37 -7.50 -15.22
CA LEU A 5 2.49 -7.64 -13.75
C LEU A 5 3.84 -8.24 -13.33
N THR A 6 4.39 -9.16 -14.12
CA THR A 6 5.70 -9.78 -13.89
C THR A 6 6.84 -8.76 -13.83
N GLN A 7 6.84 -7.75 -14.72
CA GLN A 7 7.90 -6.74 -14.75
C GLN A 7 7.84 -5.82 -13.52
N ILE A 8 6.62 -5.45 -13.10
CA ILE A 8 6.40 -4.68 -11.87
C ILE A 8 6.88 -5.46 -10.65
N LEU A 9 6.59 -6.77 -10.59
CA LEU A 9 7.05 -7.65 -9.51
C LEU A 9 8.58 -7.76 -9.46
N VAL A 10 9.25 -7.93 -10.60
CA VAL A 10 10.72 -8.00 -10.66
C VAL A 10 11.36 -6.70 -10.17
N VAL A 11 10.84 -5.54 -10.61
CA VAL A 11 11.33 -4.24 -10.13
C VAL A 11 11.10 -4.08 -8.63
N LEU A 12 9.94 -4.49 -8.12
CA LEU A 12 9.63 -4.45 -6.70
C LEU A 12 10.62 -5.27 -5.88
N VAL A 13 10.95 -6.49 -6.32
CA VAL A 13 11.94 -7.35 -5.64
C VAL A 13 13.31 -6.69 -5.61
N ILE A 14 13.76 -6.08 -6.70
CA ILE A 14 15.04 -5.36 -6.74
C ILE A 14 15.04 -4.19 -5.73
N VAL A 15 13.97 -3.40 -5.71
CA VAL A 15 13.82 -2.30 -4.74
C VAL A 15 13.84 -2.84 -3.30
N LEU A 16 13.16 -3.94 -3.01
CA LEU A 16 13.17 -4.57 -1.69
C LEU A 16 14.56 -5.05 -1.28
N LEU A 17 15.36 -5.57 -2.21
CA LEU A 17 16.74 -6.00 -1.95
C LEU A 17 17.68 -4.82 -1.71
N LEU A 18 17.56 -3.73 -2.48
CA LEU A 18 18.39 -2.54 -2.34
C LEU A 18 18.11 -1.76 -1.04
N PHE A 19 16.83 -1.55 -0.73
CA PHE A 19 16.43 -0.79 0.45
C PHE A 19 16.31 -1.65 1.72
N GLY A 20 16.21 -2.97 1.54
CA GLY A 20 15.95 -3.93 2.61
C GLY A 20 14.50 -3.88 3.11
N SER A 21 14.00 -5.04 3.56
CA SER A 21 12.64 -5.18 4.09
C SER A 21 12.38 -4.33 5.34
N LYS A 22 13.42 -4.00 6.12
CA LYS A 22 13.31 -3.22 7.37
C LYS A 22 12.89 -1.77 7.11
N ARG A 23 13.46 -1.11 6.09
CA ARG A 23 13.08 0.27 5.71
C ARG A 23 11.67 0.31 5.15
N ILE A 24 11.34 -0.63 4.26
CA ILE A 24 10.00 -0.76 3.66
C ILE A 24 8.94 -1.01 4.72
N ARG A 25 9.22 -1.85 5.73
CA ARG A 25 8.28 -2.10 6.85
C ARG A 25 8.10 -0.86 7.72
N SER A 26 9.15 -0.11 8.03
CA SER A 26 9.05 1.12 8.81
C SER A 26 8.19 2.15 8.08
N LEU A 27 8.53 2.46 6.83
CA LEU A 27 7.79 3.41 6.00
C LEU A 27 6.35 2.93 5.75
N GLY A 28 6.16 1.64 5.45
CA GLY A 28 4.84 1.05 5.26
C GLY A 28 3.98 1.06 6.52
N SER A 29 4.57 0.98 7.72
CA SER A 29 3.81 1.10 8.97
C SER A 29 3.35 2.53 9.19
N ASP A 30 4.19 3.52 8.90
CA ASP A 30 3.87 4.93 9.08
C ASP A 30 2.85 5.41 8.04
N LEU A 31 3.07 5.03 6.78
CA LEU A 31 2.09 5.24 5.70
C LEU A 31 0.79 4.49 6.01
N GLY A 32 0.84 3.23 6.42
CA GLY A 32 -0.33 2.43 6.75
C GLY A 32 -1.17 3.04 7.87
N LYS A 33 -0.55 3.61 8.90
CA LYS A 33 -1.25 4.35 9.96
C LYS A 33 -1.95 5.61 9.40
N ALA A 34 -1.29 6.38 8.54
CA ALA A 34 -1.90 7.55 7.89
C ALA A 34 -3.07 7.16 6.96
N PHE A 35 -2.91 6.11 6.16
CA PHE A 35 -3.96 5.58 5.28
C PHE A 35 -5.11 4.93 6.07
N THR A 36 -4.88 4.44 7.29
CA THR A 36 -5.95 3.90 8.15
C THR A 36 -6.99 4.96 8.52
N GLY A 37 -6.54 6.19 8.84
CA GLY A 37 -7.43 7.33 9.06
C GLY A 37 -8.26 7.63 7.82
N PHE A 38 -7.62 7.69 6.65
CA PHE A 38 -8.29 7.93 5.37
C PHE A 38 -9.34 6.86 5.02
N LYS A 39 -9.03 5.57 5.22
CA LYS A 39 -9.99 4.47 5.02
C LYS A 39 -11.18 4.56 5.98
N LYS A 40 -10.94 4.98 7.23
CA LYS A 40 -12.00 5.12 8.24
C LYS A 40 -12.97 6.24 7.87
N GLU A 41 -12.46 7.38 7.42
CA GLU A 41 -13.28 8.51 6.96
C GLU A 41 -14.11 8.12 5.74
N ILE A 42 -13.52 7.46 4.73
CA ILE A 42 -14.27 6.97 3.56
C ILE A 42 -15.37 5.99 3.99
N LYS A 43 -15.06 5.04 4.88
CA LYS A 43 -16.05 4.06 5.36
C LYS A 43 -17.17 4.70 6.18
N ASN A 44 -16.90 5.83 6.83
CA ASN A 44 -17.88 6.60 7.61
C ASN A 44 -18.67 7.60 6.74
N ASN A 45 -18.24 7.82 5.49
CA ASN A 45 -18.92 8.64 4.49
C ASN A 45 -19.76 7.82 3.51
N ASP A 46 -19.79 6.49 3.64
CA ASP A 46 -20.78 5.62 2.99
C ASP A 46 -22.17 5.91 3.60
N PRO A 47 -23.12 6.52 2.86
CA PRO A 47 -24.43 6.90 3.39
C PRO A 47 -25.39 5.72 3.63
N ASP A 48 -25.00 4.49 3.27
CA ASP A 48 -25.93 3.36 3.12
C ASP A 48 -25.68 2.22 4.12
N ARG A 49 -25.55 2.55 5.42
CA ARG A 49 -25.52 1.56 6.51
C ARG A 49 -26.56 1.81 7.62
N ASP A 50 -27.71 2.35 7.25
CA ASP A 50 -28.92 2.26 8.06
C ASP A 50 -30.12 2.06 7.12
N SER A 51 -30.49 0.80 6.91
CA SER A 51 -31.76 0.34 6.33
C SER A 51 -32.08 -1.02 6.94
#